data_AF-A0A9E5BL14-F1
#
_entry.id   AF-A0A9E5BL14-F1
#
_cell.length_a   1.000
_cell.length_b   1.000
_cell.length_c   1.000
_cell.angle_alpha   90.00
_cell.angle_beta   90.00
_cell.angle_gamma   90.00
#
_symmetry.space_group_name_H-M   'P 1'
#
loop_
_entity.id
_entity.type
_entity.pdbx_description
1 polymer ?
#
loop_
_entity_poly.entity_id
_entity_poly.type
_entity_poly.pdbx_seq_one_letter_code
_entity_poly.pdbx_strand_id
1 'polypeptide(L)'
;HGSPANQSNLGRPLLLYTLTSADAFPYTVNPLKPKHDQAILSGKRAHFAHHDPLPCLIPPDWSGGYSSIFSLQQKEDAEKAMM
;
A
#
# COMPACT_ATOMS: atom_id res chain seq x y z
N HIS A 1 -5.33 -6.92 6.93
CA HIS A 1 -4.47 -8.09 7.22
C HIS A 1 -3.95 -8.00 8.64
N GLY A 2 -3.72 -9.14 9.32
CA GLY A 2 -3.16 -9.17 10.67
C GLY A 2 -2.54 -10.53 10.97
N SER A 3 -1.68 -10.60 11.98
CA SER A 3 -1.10 -11.87 12.44
C SER A 3 -1.31 -12.05 13.95
N PRO A 4 -1.66 -13.26 14.42
CA PRO A 4 -1.72 -13.54 15.85
C PRO A 4 -0.36 -13.38 16.54
N ALA A 5 -0.41 -13.12 17.85
CA ALA A 5 0.77 -13.07 18.72
C ALA A 5 1.59 -14.37 18.61
N ASN A 6 2.91 -14.25 18.62
CA ASN A 6 3.80 -15.40 18.68
C ASN A 6 3.95 -15.83 20.14
N GLN A 7 3.35 -16.96 20.52
CA GLN A 7 3.37 -17.51 21.89
C GLN A 7 4.56 -18.44 22.16
N SER A 8 5.57 -18.44 21.28
CA SER A 8 6.74 -19.33 21.37
C SER A 8 8.03 -18.54 21.57
N ASN A 9 9.07 -19.25 22.02
CA ASN A 9 10.42 -18.70 22.17
C ASN A 9 11.22 -18.76 20.86
N LEU A 10 10.58 -19.12 19.73
CA LEU A 10 11.21 -19.25 18.42
C LEU A 10 10.81 -18.08 17.51
N GLY A 11 11.74 -17.63 16.68
CA GLY A 11 11.44 -16.67 15.62
C GLY A 11 10.50 -17.26 14.57
N ARG A 12 9.61 -16.42 14.01
CA ARG A 12 8.73 -16.78 12.88
C ARG A 12 9.11 -15.95 11.64
N PRO A 13 10.29 -16.18 11.02
CA PRO A 13 10.69 -15.43 9.85
C PRO A 13 9.76 -15.74 8.69
N LEU A 14 9.35 -14.70 7.96
CA LEU A 14 8.60 -14.81 6.71
C LEU A 14 9.44 -14.18 5.62
N LEU A 15 9.74 -14.95 4.57
CA LEU A 15 10.23 -14.37 3.33
C LEU A 15 9.03 -13.75 2.60
N LEU A 16 9.02 -12.42 2.53
CA LEU A 16 8.03 -11.69 1.75
C LEU A 16 8.71 -11.10 0.52
N TYR A 17 8.17 -11.41 -0.65
CA TYR A 17 8.47 -10.71 -1.89
C TYR A 17 7.15 -10.39 -2.58
N THR A 18 7.07 -9.22 -3.18
CA THR A 18 5.90 -8.78 -3.93
C THR A 18 6.21 -8.86 -5.42
N LEU A 19 5.26 -9.39 -6.17
CA LEU A 19 5.30 -9.41 -7.62
C LEU A 19 4.20 -8.50 -8.15
N THR A 20 4.50 -7.77 -9.21
CA THR A 20 3.56 -6.91 -9.92
C THR A 20 3.71 -7.13 -11.41
N SER A 21 2.68 -6.80 -12.18
CA SER A 21 2.79 -6.75 -13.63
C SER A 21 3.81 -5.69 -14.05
N ALA A 22 4.47 -5.90 -15.19
CA ALA A 22 5.51 -4.98 -15.68
C ALA A 22 4.98 -3.58 -16.05
N ASP A 23 3.67 -3.44 -16.23
CA ASP A 23 2.92 -2.20 -16.48
C ASP A 23 2.28 -1.59 -15.21
N ALA A 24 2.43 -2.25 -14.05
CA ALA A 24 1.96 -1.75 -12.76
C ALA A 24 3.17 -1.34 -11.89
N PHE A 25 3.84 -0.26 -12.32
CA PHE A 25 5.06 0.26 -11.71
C PHE A 25 4.86 1.65 -11.06
N PRO A 26 5.60 1.99 -9.99
CA PRO A 26 5.51 3.30 -9.37
C PRO A 26 6.12 4.38 -10.28
N TYR A 27 5.51 5.57 -10.27
CA TYR A 27 6.03 6.74 -10.98
C TYR A 27 7.12 7.50 -10.23
N THR A 28 7.23 7.25 -8.93
CA THR A 28 8.22 7.87 -8.07
C THR A 28 9.26 6.84 -7.64
N VAL A 29 10.44 7.33 -7.29
CA VAL A 29 11.52 6.47 -6.80
C VAL A 29 11.13 5.81 -5.49
N ASN A 30 11.41 4.52 -5.36
CA ASN A 30 11.27 3.81 -4.10
C ASN A 30 12.33 4.34 -3.10
N PRO A 31 11.93 4.94 -1.96
CA PRO A 31 12.88 5.53 -1.03
C PRO A 31 13.79 4.49 -0.36
N LEU A 32 13.35 3.23 -0.26
CA LEU A 32 14.12 2.14 0.33
C LEU A 32 15.23 1.62 -0.59
N LYS A 33 15.18 1.94 -1.89
CA LYS A 33 16.16 1.55 -2.93
C LYS A 33 16.63 0.08 -2.82
N PRO A 34 15.70 -0.91 -2.75
CA PRO A 34 16.09 -2.30 -2.58
C PRO A 34 16.83 -2.81 -3.82
N LYS A 35 17.76 -3.76 -3.62
CA LYS A 35 18.60 -4.33 -4.69
C LYS A 35 17.81 -4.85 -5.90
N HIS A 36 16.61 -5.38 -5.68
CA HIS A 36 15.78 -6.01 -6.71
C HIS A 36 14.53 -5.17 -7.05
N ASP A 37 14.57 -3.84 -6.82
CA ASP A 37 13.46 -2.96 -7.18
C ASP A 37 13.14 -3.05 -8.68
N GLN A 38 11.89 -3.35 -9.02
CA GLN A 38 11.40 -3.51 -10.40
C GLN A 38 12.24 -4.46 -11.29
N ALA A 39 12.82 -5.51 -10.69
CA ALA A 39 13.50 -6.55 -11.43
C ALA A 39 12.50 -7.35 -12.29
N ILE A 40 12.78 -7.47 -13.60
CA ILE A 40 11.92 -8.22 -14.52
C ILE A 40 12.22 -9.71 -14.37
N LEU A 41 11.28 -10.46 -13.80
CA LEU A 41 11.40 -11.92 -13.67
C LEU A 41 11.02 -12.67 -14.96
N SER A 42 10.09 -12.11 -15.75
CA SER A 42 9.64 -12.67 -17.02
C SER A 42 9.14 -11.56 -17.94
N GLY A 43 9.33 -11.73 -19.25
CA GLY A 43 8.89 -10.78 -20.27
C GLY A 43 9.81 -9.57 -20.41
N LYS A 44 9.22 -8.38 -20.58
CA LYS A 44 9.93 -7.12 -20.82
C LYS A 44 9.34 -6.01 -19.97
N ARG A 45 10.14 -5.00 -19.65
CA ARG A 45 9.69 -3.77 -18.99
C ARG A 45 8.64 -3.06 -19.85
N ALA A 46 7.54 -2.62 -19.25
CA ALA A 46 6.55 -1.82 -19.96
C ALA A 46 7.03 -0.37 -20.10
N HIS A 47 6.63 0.28 -21.20
CA HIS A 47 6.86 1.70 -21.43
C HIS A 47 5.68 2.57 -20.99
N PHE A 48 4.50 1.96 -20.86
CA PHE A 48 3.26 2.60 -20.46
C PHE A 48 2.72 1.87 -19.25
N ALA A 49 2.23 2.64 -18.29
CA ALA A 49 1.58 2.09 -17.13
C ALA A 49 0.11 1.77 -17.42
N HIS A 50 -0.41 0.78 -16.73
CA HIS A 50 -1.81 0.40 -16.78
C HIS A 50 -2.61 1.23 -15.77
N HIS A 51 -3.60 1.96 -16.26
CA HIS A 51 -4.57 2.66 -15.44
C HIS A 51 -5.95 2.05 -15.59
N ASP A 52 -6.68 1.93 -14.48
CA ASP A 52 -8.10 1.66 -14.52
C ASP A 52 -8.81 2.82 -15.25
N PRO A 53 -9.61 2.55 -16.30
CA PRO A 53 -10.35 3.59 -17.01
C PRO A 53 -11.46 4.23 -16.17
N LEU A 54 -11.84 3.62 -15.04
CA LEU A 54 -12.89 4.12 -14.18
C LEU A 54 -12.42 5.31 -13.33
N PRO A 55 -13.32 6.26 -13.02
CA PRO A 55 -13.00 7.32 -12.07
C PRO A 55 -12.69 6.72 -10.70
N CYS A 56 -11.50 7.06 -10.18
CA CYS A 56 -11.11 6.73 -8.81
C CYS A 56 -11.51 7.86 -7.86
N LEU A 57 -12.02 7.50 -6.69
CA LEU A 57 -12.23 8.46 -5.61
C LEU A 57 -10.89 9.08 -5.21
N ILE A 58 -10.87 10.41 -5.11
CA ILE A 58 -9.71 11.13 -4.60
C ILE A 58 -9.52 10.83 -3.10
N PRO A 59 -8.28 10.91 -2.59
CA PRO A 59 -8.04 10.80 -1.17
C PRO A 59 -8.83 11.85 -0.37
N PRO A 60 -9.07 11.59 0.93
CA PRO A 60 -9.67 12.57 1.83
C PRO A 60 -8.94 13.92 1.84
N ASP A 61 -9.66 14.98 2.17
CA ASP A 61 -9.05 16.28 2.40
C ASP A 61 -8.27 16.28 3.72
N TRP A 62 -6.95 16.47 3.62
CA TRP A 62 -6.03 16.59 4.76
C TRP A 62 -5.49 18.02 4.95
N SER A 63 -6.12 19.03 4.34
CA SER A 63 -5.72 20.44 4.53
C SER A 63 -5.77 20.90 5.99
N GLY A 64 -6.62 20.30 6.82
CA GLY A 64 -6.71 20.53 8.27
C GLY A 64 -5.72 19.73 9.13
N GLY A 65 -4.84 18.92 8.52
CA GLY A 65 -3.91 18.01 9.21
C GLY A 65 -4.15 16.54 8.86
N TYR A 66 -3.19 15.68 9.22
CA TYR A 66 -3.24 14.26 8.91
C TYR A 66 -4.19 13.50 9.86
N SER A 67 -5.14 12.76 9.28
CA SER A 67 -5.95 11.73 9.95
C SER A 67 -5.76 10.40 9.22
N SER A 68 -5.83 9.27 9.93
CA SER A 68 -5.62 7.98 9.29
C SER A 68 -6.78 7.66 8.35
N ILE A 69 -6.49 7.01 7.22
CA ILE A 69 -7.55 6.54 6.31
C ILE A 69 -8.53 5.59 7.00
N PHE A 70 -8.06 4.82 7.99
CA PHE A 70 -8.89 3.92 8.79
C PHE A 70 -9.88 4.70 9.66
N SER A 71 -9.46 5.81 10.27
CA SER A 71 -10.31 6.67 11.08
C SER A 71 -11.48 7.24 10.26
N LEU A 72 -11.19 7.63 9.02
CA LEU A 72 -12.20 8.12 8.09
C LEU A 72 -13.12 7.00 7.58
N GLN A 73 -12.59 5.82 7.28
CA GLN A 73 -13.38 4.64 6.89
C GLN A 73 -14.29 4.13 8.00
N GLN A 74 -13.83 4.19 9.26
CA GLN A 74 -14.58 3.77 10.44
C GLN A 74 -15.49 4.86 11.01
N LYS A 75 -15.43 6.08 10.47
CA LYS A 75 -16.22 7.24 10.92
C LYS A 75 -16.01 7.61 12.40
N GLU A 76 -14.79 7.42 12.92
CA GLU A 76 -14.46 7.65 14.33
C GLU A 76 -14.81 9.07 14.81
N ASP A 77 -14.66 10.08 13.94
CA ASP A 77 -14.97 11.48 14.28
C ASP A 77 -16.48 11.80 14.24
N ALA A 78 -17.25 11.08 13.42
CA ALA A 78 -18.70 11.22 13.41
C ALA A 78 -19.34 10.60 14.65
N GLU A 79 -18.80 9.47 15.12
CA GLU A 79 -19.23 8.86 16.40
C GLU A 79 -18.89 9.76 17.59
N LYS A 80 -17.70 10.39 17.62
CA LYS A 80 -17.34 11.35 18.67
C LYS A 80 -18.21 12.60 18.71
N ALA A 81 -18.65 13.10 17.55
CA ALA A 81 -19.50 14.31 17.48
C ALA A 81 -20.97 14.05 17.89
N MET A 82 -21.40 12.79 17.90
CA MET A 82 -22.74 12.36 18.31
C MET A 82 -22.81 11.95 19.79
N MET A 83 -21.69 12.02 20.51
CA MET A 83 -21.55 11.65 21.92
C MET A 83 -21.33 12.90 22.78
#